data_AF-A0AAV0YPB1-F1
#
_entry.id   AF-A0AAV0YPB1-F1
#
_cell.length_a   1.000
_cell.length_b   1.000
_cell.length_c   1.000
_cell.angle_alpha   90.00
_cell.angle_beta   90.00
_cell.angle_gamma   90.00
#
_symmetry.space_group_name_H-M   'P 1'
#
loop_
_entity.id
_entity.type
_entity.pdbx_description
1 polymer ?
#
loop_
_entity_poly.entity_id
_entity_poly.type
_entity_poly.pdbx_seq_one_letter_code
_entity_poly.pdbx_strand_id
1 'polypeptide(L)'
;MSQVFEGYERQYCELSANLSRKCSSASLLSDKEEKLQKISEIKTGIDDADVLIRKMDLEARSLQPSVKAMLLAKLREYKSDLNNLKKEFKRLTSPTADQAARDDLLETGRADAYLASSDQRERLTMSVERLNESSDRIRESHRTVLETEELGVSILQDLHQQRETLLSSHKRLHGVDNAIDKIVVILFYKLSR
;
A
#
# COMPACT_ATOMS: atom_id res chain seq x y z
N MET A 1 -13.79 4.20 -2.47
CA MET A 1 -12.89 3.32 -3.24
C MET A 1 -13.75 2.33 -4.02
N SER A 2 -13.36 1.92 -5.24
CA SER A 2 -14.16 0.97 -6.04
C SER A 2 -13.93 -0.45 -5.54
N GLN A 3 -15.00 -1.14 -5.09
CA GLN A 3 -14.94 -2.54 -4.67
C GLN A 3 -14.43 -3.47 -5.78
N VAL A 4 -14.70 -3.13 -7.04
CA VAL A 4 -14.25 -3.91 -8.20
C VAL A 4 -12.74 -3.79 -8.37
N PHE A 5 -12.19 -2.58 -8.23
CA PHE A 5 -10.75 -2.35 -8.26
C PHE A 5 -10.04 -3.13 -7.14
N GLU A 6 -10.54 -3.02 -5.90
CA GLU A 6 -9.96 -3.72 -4.74
C GLU A 6 -9.99 -5.25 -4.91
N GLY A 7 -11.04 -5.78 -5.54
CA GLY A 7 -11.14 -7.21 -5.88
C GLY A 7 -10.07 -7.65 -6.87
N TYR A 8 -9.79 -6.85 -7.91
CA TYR A 8 -8.71 -7.13 -8.85
C TYR A 8 -7.32 -6.93 -8.25
N GLU A 9 -7.15 -5.93 -7.39
CA GLU A 9 -5.92 -5.64 -6.65
C GLU A 9 -5.53 -6.84 -5.77
N ARG A 10 -6.49 -7.40 -5.03
CA ARG A 10 -6.25 -8.59 -4.20
C ARG A 10 -5.84 -9.81 -5.02
N GLN A 11 -6.53 -10.07 -6.13
CA GLN A 11 -6.20 -11.17 -7.05
C GLN A 11 -4.79 -11.01 -7.63
N TYR A 12 -4.42 -9.78 -8.02
CA TYR A 12 -3.10 -9.49 -8.56
C TYR A 12 -2.01 -9.72 -7.51
N CYS A 13 -2.20 -9.23 -6.29
CA CYS A 13 -1.24 -9.41 -5.20
C CYS A 13 -1.00 -10.88 -4.87
N GLU A 14 -2.07 -11.67 -4.79
CA GLU A 14 -1.97 -13.12 -4.54
C GLU A 14 -1.24 -13.84 -5.68
N LEU A 15 -1.61 -13.53 -6.94
CA LEU A 15 -1.00 -14.11 -8.12
C LEU A 15 0.48 -13.74 -8.24
N SER A 16 0.84 -12.47 -8.01
CA SER A 16 2.22 -11.99 -8.04
C SER A 16 3.10 -12.69 -6.99
N ALA A 17 2.60 -12.82 -5.75
CA ALA A 17 3.29 -13.55 -4.70
C ALA A 17 3.46 -15.05 -5.02
N ASN A 18 2.44 -15.66 -5.63
CA ASN A 18 2.52 -17.04 -6.12
C ASN A 18 3.58 -17.20 -7.20
N LEU A 19 3.58 -16.32 -8.22
CA LEU A 19 4.54 -16.33 -9.31
C LEU A 19 5.97 -16.13 -8.83
N SER A 20 6.21 -15.21 -7.90
CA SER A 20 7.54 -15.00 -7.33
C SER A 20 8.07 -16.27 -6.65
N ARG A 21 7.23 -16.98 -5.88
CA ARG A 21 7.61 -18.26 -5.26
C ARG A 21 7.84 -19.35 -6.31
N LYS A 22 6.98 -19.45 -7.32
CA LYS A 22 7.12 -20.41 -8.42
C LYS A 22 8.43 -20.18 -9.19
N CYS A 23 8.77 -18.93 -9.53
CA CYS A 23 10.04 -18.56 -10.16
C CYS A 23 11.25 -19.02 -9.33
N SER A 24 11.28 -18.70 -8.03
CA SER A 24 12.38 -19.14 -7.14
C SER A 24 12.48 -20.66 -7.02
N SER A 25 11.34 -21.36 -7.00
CA SER A 25 11.34 -22.84 -6.97
C SER A 25 11.80 -23.44 -8.28
N ALA A 26 11.45 -22.85 -9.42
CA ALA A 26 11.80 -23.35 -10.74
C ALA A 26 13.30 -23.18 -11.05
N SER A 27 13.98 -22.21 -10.43
CA SER A 27 15.45 -22.08 -10.52
C SER A 27 16.21 -23.20 -9.80
N LEU A 28 15.57 -23.89 -8.85
CA LEU A 28 16.20 -24.93 -8.04
C LEU A 28 15.92 -26.35 -8.55
N LEU A 29 15.08 -26.50 -9.59
CA LEU A 29 14.75 -27.80 -10.16
C LEU A 29 15.85 -28.27 -11.12
N SER A 30 16.37 -29.47 -10.85
CA SER A 30 17.33 -30.17 -11.72
C SER A 30 16.66 -31.01 -12.81
N ASP A 31 15.38 -31.39 -12.63
CA ASP A 31 14.62 -32.13 -13.63
C ASP A 31 14.09 -31.20 -14.73
N LYS A 32 14.46 -31.50 -15.98
CA LYS A 32 14.13 -30.71 -17.16
C LYS A 32 12.64 -30.75 -17.49
N GLU A 33 11.96 -31.88 -17.31
CA GLU A 33 10.52 -32.00 -17.61
C GLU A 33 9.69 -31.23 -16.58
N GLU A 34 9.98 -31.39 -15.29
CA GLU A 34 9.31 -30.63 -14.22
C GLU A 34 9.56 -29.12 -14.34
N LYS A 35 10.78 -28.73 -14.73
CA LYS A 35 11.14 -27.33 -14.96
C LYS A 35 10.36 -26.73 -16.14
N LEU A 36 10.22 -27.45 -17.25
CA LEU A 36 9.43 -26.99 -18.41
C LEU A 36 7.94 -26.85 -18.07
N GLN A 37 7.39 -27.78 -17.29
CA GLN A 37 6.01 -27.70 -16.81
C GLN A 37 5.80 -26.46 -15.93
N LYS A 38 6.68 -26.21 -14.96
CA LYS A 38 6.60 -24.99 -14.12
C LYS A 38 6.79 -23.71 -14.93
N ILE A 39 7.68 -23.70 -15.92
CA ILE A 39 7.87 -22.54 -16.81
C ILE A 39 6.57 -22.22 -17.57
N SER A 40 5.86 -23.24 -18.04
CA SER A 40 4.55 -23.07 -18.70
C SER A 40 3.51 -22.45 -17.76
N GLU A 41 3.41 -22.94 -16.52
CA GLU A 41 2.50 -22.39 -15.51
C GLU A 41 2.84 -20.95 -15.09
N ILE A 42 4.13 -20.63 -14.99
CA ILE A 42 4.56 -19.26 -14.68
C ILE A 42 4.21 -18.33 -15.83
N LYS A 43 4.38 -18.79 -17.08
CA LYS A 43 4.00 -18.01 -18.27
C LYS A 43 2.51 -17.69 -18.28
N THR A 44 1.65 -18.67 -18.05
CA THR A 44 0.19 -18.44 -18.00
C THR A 44 -0.19 -17.48 -16.87
N GLY A 45 0.43 -17.61 -15.70
CA GLY A 45 0.15 -16.69 -14.60
C GLY A 45 0.67 -15.26 -14.86
N ILE A 46 1.78 -15.09 -15.58
CA ILE A 46 2.24 -13.75 -16.02
C ILE A 46 1.21 -13.12 -16.98
N ASP A 47 0.65 -13.89 -17.90
CA ASP A 47 -0.38 -13.42 -18.83
C ASP A 47 -1.66 -13.02 -18.07
N ASP A 48 -2.08 -13.82 -17.07
CA ASP A 48 -3.22 -13.52 -16.20
C ASP A 48 -3.00 -12.25 -15.36
N ALA A 49 -1.78 -12.04 -14.85
CA ALA A 49 -1.41 -10.83 -14.12
C ALA A 49 -1.48 -9.59 -15.02
N ASP A 50 -1.06 -9.69 -16.29
CA ASP A 50 -1.21 -8.62 -17.28
C ASP A 50 -2.70 -8.30 -17.53
N VAL A 51 -3.56 -9.31 -17.59
CA VAL A 51 -5.02 -9.12 -17.73
C VAL A 51 -5.60 -8.40 -16.51
N LEU A 52 -5.20 -8.77 -15.29
CA LEU A 52 -5.64 -8.09 -14.07
C LEU A 52 -5.20 -6.62 -14.05
N ILE A 53 -3.96 -6.32 -14.44
CA ILE A 53 -3.50 -4.92 -14.56
C ILE A 53 -4.35 -4.15 -15.57
N ARG A 54 -4.70 -4.74 -16.73
CA ARG A 54 -5.57 -4.08 -17.72
C ARG A 54 -6.98 -3.83 -17.17
N LYS A 55 -7.56 -4.79 -16.45
CA LYS A 55 -8.87 -4.64 -15.79
C LYS A 55 -8.87 -3.51 -14.76
N MET A 56 -7.82 -3.44 -13.93
CA MET A 56 -7.63 -2.35 -12.97
C MET A 56 -7.46 -0.99 -13.66
N ASP A 57 -6.73 -0.91 -14.79
CA ASP A 57 -6.53 0.32 -15.57
C ASP A 57 -7.87 0.84 -16.14
N LEU A 58 -8.71 -0.05 -16.67
CA LEU A 58 -10.05 0.28 -17.16
C LEU A 58 -10.96 0.79 -16.04
N GLU A 59 -10.98 0.09 -14.90
CA GLU A 59 -11.77 0.48 -13.73
C GLU A 59 -11.30 1.81 -13.14
N ALA A 60 -9.99 2.05 -13.05
CA ALA A 60 -9.46 3.32 -12.55
C ALA A 60 -9.86 4.51 -13.45
N ARG A 61 -10.01 4.29 -14.76
CA ARG A 61 -10.38 5.34 -15.73
C ARG A 61 -11.85 5.75 -15.66
N SER A 62 -12.74 4.90 -15.16
CA SER A 62 -14.17 5.19 -15.02
C SER A 62 -14.50 6.03 -13.77
N LEU A 63 -13.53 6.20 -12.85
CA LEU A 63 -13.69 6.90 -11.58
C LEU A 63 -13.40 8.40 -11.67
N GLN A 64 -13.83 9.14 -10.64
CA GLN A 64 -13.61 10.58 -10.51
C GLN A 64 -12.12 10.95 -10.53
N PRO A 65 -11.74 12.15 -11.05
CA PRO A 65 -10.34 12.53 -11.27
C PRO A 65 -9.41 12.40 -10.05
N SER A 66 -9.91 12.73 -8.84
CA SER A 66 -9.14 12.64 -7.60
C SER A 66 -8.76 11.19 -7.25
N VAL A 67 -9.72 10.28 -7.32
CA VAL A 67 -9.52 8.84 -7.05
C VAL A 67 -8.72 8.19 -8.18
N LYS A 68 -8.99 8.55 -9.43
CA LYS A 68 -8.28 8.06 -10.62
C LYS A 68 -6.78 8.33 -10.54
N ALA A 69 -6.35 9.53 -10.15
CA ALA A 69 -4.94 9.88 -10.05
C ALA A 69 -4.19 8.97 -9.06
N MET A 70 -4.80 8.72 -7.89
CA MET A 70 -4.26 7.83 -6.87
C MET A 70 -4.13 6.38 -7.37
N LEU A 71 -5.16 5.84 -8.02
CA LEU A 71 -5.15 4.46 -8.52
C LEU A 71 -4.19 4.26 -9.69
N LEU A 72 -4.03 5.28 -10.56
CA LEU A 72 -3.05 5.24 -11.63
C LEU A 72 -1.60 5.26 -11.12
N ALA A 73 -1.33 5.92 -9.99
CA ALA A 73 -0.02 5.86 -9.34
C ALA A 73 0.29 4.44 -8.86
N LYS A 74 -0.64 3.80 -8.13
CA LYS A 74 -0.52 2.38 -7.73
C LYS A 74 -0.32 1.44 -8.93
N LEU A 75 -1.06 1.67 -10.02
CA LEU A 75 -0.93 0.86 -11.24
C LEU A 75 0.45 0.96 -11.90
N ARG A 76 1.16 2.08 -11.75
CA ARG A 76 2.54 2.20 -12.25
C ARG A 76 3.48 1.31 -11.43
N GLU A 77 3.30 1.23 -10.12
CA GLU A 77 4.05 0.33 -9.25
C GLU A 77 3.81 -1.12 -9.63
N TYR A 78 2.54 -1.54 -9.76
CA TYR A 78 2.21 -2.90 -10.19
C TYR A 78 2.76 -3.26 -11.57
N LYS A 79 2.71 -2.34 -12.54
CA LYS A 79 3.33 -2.55 -13.85
C LYS A 79 4.86 -2.74 -13.75
N SER A 80 5.51 -2.01 -12.85
CA SER A 80 6.95 -2.16 -12.59
C SER A 80 7.27 -3.53 -11.99
N ASP A 81 6.50 -3.96 -10.99
CA ASP A 81 6.68 -5.26 -10.34
C ASP A 81 6.47 -6.42 -11.32
N LEU A 82 5.43 -6.35 -12.16
CA LEU A 82 5.19 -7.36 -13.19
C LEU A 82 6.30 -7.40 -14.23
N ASN A 83 6.89 -6.25 -14.59
CA ASN A 83 8.05 -6.19 -15.46
C ASN A 83 9.29 -6.84 -14.83
N ASN A 84 9.48 -6.70 -13.51
CA ASN A 84 10.54 -7.39 -12.79
C ASN A 84 10.31 -8.91 -12.83
N LEU A 85 9.10 -9.39 -12.53
CA LEU A 85 8.74 -10.81 -12.66
C LEU A 85 8.98 -11.36 -14.08
N LYS A 86 8.63 -10.60 -15.12
CA LYS A 86 8.91 -10.96 -16.52
C LYS A 86 10.41 -11.10 -16.81
N LYS A 87 11.26 -10.25 -16.22
CA LYS A 87 12.73 -10.36 -16.35
C LYS A 87 13.27 -11.61 -15.65
N GLU A 88 12.79 -11.89 -14.43
CA GLU A 88 13.15 -13.10 -13.69
C GLU A 88 12.78 -14.37 -14.47
N PHE A 89 11.57 -14.41 -15.04
CA PHE A 89 11.09 -15.50 -15.89
C PHE A 89 11.93 -15.70 -17.16
N LYS A 90 12.35 -14.60 -17.82
CA LYS A 90 13.25 -14.68 -18.98
C LYS A 90 14.60 -15.29 -18.62
N ARG A 91 15.16 -14.94 -17.45
CA ARG A 91 16.41 -15.53 -16.95
C ARG A 91 16.27 -17.04 -16.69
N LEU A 92 15.12 -17.47 -16.16
CA LEU A 92 14.79 -18.89 -15.95
C LEU A 92 14.69 -19.71 -17.25
N THR A 93 14.26 -19.07 -18.35
CA THR A 93 13.97 -19.74 -19.63
C THR A 93 15.14 -19.66 -20.63
N SER A 94 16.17 -18.84 -20.36
CA SER A 94 17.29 -18.71 -21.30
C SER A 94 18.10 -20.02 -21.39
N PRO A 95 18.47 -20.51 -22.60
CA PRO A 95 19.16 -21.80 -22.78
C PRO A 95 20.62 -21.80 -22.30
N THR A 96 21.13 -20.65 -21.85
CA THR A 96 22.56 -20.38 -21.66
C THR A 96 23.06 -20.74 -20.25
N ALA A 97 22.22 -21.32 -19.39
CA ALA A 97 22.62 -21.65 -18.01
C ALA A 97 23.51 -22.90 -17.91
N ASP A 98 23.33 -23.90 -18.79
CA ASP A 98 24.03 -25.19 -18.64
C ASP A 98 25.30 -25.32 -19.50
N GLN A 99 25.40 -24.59 -20.62
CA GLN A 99 26.56 -24.69 -21.53
C GLN A 99 27.61 -23.60 -21.28
N ALA A 100 27.19 -22.37 -20.95
CA ALA A 100 28.13 -21.29 -20.63
C ALA A 100 28.79 -21.50 -19.26
N ALA A 101 28.11 -22.11 -18.28
CA ALA A 101 28.71 -22.39 -16.98
C ALA A 101 29.92 -23.34 -17.06
N ARG A 102 30.04 -24.18 -18.11
CA ARG A 102 31.16 -25.11 -18.29
C ARG A 102 32.33 -24.55 -19.09
N ASP A 103 32.08 -23.71 -20.09
CA ASP A 103 33.15 -23.05 -20.88
C ASP A 103 33.69 -21.80 -20.14
N ASP A 104 32.84 -21.05 -19.45
CA ASP A 104 33.19 -19.81 -18.73
C ASP A 104 34.00 -20.10 -17.44
N LEU A 105 33.89 -21.32 -16.88
CA LEU A 105 34.73 -21.76 -15.75
C LEU A 105 36.22 -21.96 -16.13
N LEU A 106 36.52 -22.17 -17.41
CA LEU A 106 37.88 -22.40 -17.89
C LEU A 106 38.55 -21.12 -18.45
N GLU A 107 37.77 -20.16 -18.94
CA GLU A 107 38.30 -18.93 -19.56
C GLU A 107 38.22 -17.70 -18.63
N THR A 108 37.25 -17.63 -17.72
CA THR A 108 36.81 -16.36 -17.10
C THR A 108 37.32 -16.17 -15.66
N GLY A 109 38.09 -17.14 -15.14
CA GLY A 109 38.66 -17.14 -13.79
C GLY A 109 39.68 -16.03 -13.47
N ARG A 110 40.02 -15.13 -14.42
CA ARG A 110 40.96 -14.02 -14.19
C ARG A 110 40.40 -12.61 -14.45
N ALA A 111 39.28 -12.47 -15.17
CA ALA A 111 38.74 -11.16 -15.55
C ALA A 111 37.36 -10.85 -14.92
N ASP A 112 36.48 -11.85 -14.74
CA ASP A 112 35.10 -11.60 -14.25
C ASP A 112 34.96 -11.45 -12.75
N ALA A 113 35.94 -11.87 -11.95
CA ALA A 113 35.87 -11.72 -10.50
C ALA A 113 35.71 -10.24 -10.07
N TYR A 114 36.22 -9.29 -10.87
CA TYR A 114 36.06 -7.85 -10.62
C TYR A 114 34.72 -7.29 -11.11
N LEU A 115 34.22 -7.70 -12.28
CA LEU A 115 32.96 -7.21 -12.83
C LEU A 115 31.74 -7.81 -12.12
N ALA A 116 31.76 -9.11 -11.80
CA ALA A 116 30.73 -9.76 -11.02
C ALA A 116 30.66 -9.23 -9.57
N SER A 117 31.81 -8.87 -8.98
CA SER A 117 31.89 -8.21 -7.68
C SER A 117 31.27 -6.79 -7.71
N SER A 118 31.49 -6.06 -8.81
CA SER A 118 30.89 -4.73 -9.00
C SER A 118 29.36 -4.80 -9.17
N ASP A 119 28.83 -5.72 -9.96
CA ASP A 119 27.37 -5.91 -10.14
C ASP A 119 26.68 -6.33 -8.84
N GLN A 120 27.28 -7.24 -8.06
CA GLN A 120 26.74 -7.61 -6.75
C GLN A 120 26.73 -6.43 -5.78
N ARG A 121 27.78 -5.60 -5.81
CA ARG A 121 27.87 -4.39 -4.97
C ARG A 121 26.82 -3.36 -5.37
N GLU A 122 26.60 -3.14 -6.66
CA GLU A 122 25.56 -2.23 -7.17
C GLU A 122 24.16 -2.71 -6.76
N ARG A 123 23.86 -4.01 -6.91
CA ARG A 123 22.58 -4.59 -6.48
C ARG A 123 22.36 -4.49 -4.96
N LEU A 124 23.41 -4.67 -4.17
CA LEU A 124 23.37 -4.47 -2.72
C LEU A 124 23.12 -3.00 -2.37
N THR A 125 23.82 -2.07 -3.02
CA THR A 125 23.61 -0.63 -2.82
C THR A 125 22.18 -0.21 -3.15
N MET A 126 21.63 -0.67 -4.29
CA MET A 126 20.23 -0.42 -4.64
C MET A 126 19.25 -1.02 -3.62
N SER A 127 19.56 -2.21 -3.08
CA SER A 127 18.72 -2.85 -2.07
C SER A 127 18.76 -2.10 -0.74
N VAL A 128 19.92 -1.59 -0.34
CA VAL A 128 20.10 -0.75 0.86
C VAL A 128 19.40 0.59 0.70
N GLU A 129 19.49 1.22 -0.47
CA GLU A 129 18.82 2.49 -0.75
C GLU A 129 17.30 2.34 -0.67
N ARG A 130 16.73 1.28 -1.26
CA ARG A 130 15.30 0.96 -1.13
C ARG A 130 14.88 0.67 0.31
N LEU A 131 15.75 0.01 1.09
CA LEU A 131 15.48 -0.29 2.49
C LEU A 131 15.49 1.01 3.32
N ASN A 132 16.46 1.89 3.09
CA ASN A 132 16.51 3.21 3.71
C ASN A 132 15.29 4.05 3.37
N GLU A 133 14.89 4.11 2.09
CA GLU A 133 13.68 4.83 1.67
C GLU A 133 12.43 4.25 2.35
N SER A 134 12.31 2.93 2.45
CA SER A 134 11.20 2.29 3.18
C SER A 134 11.24 2.61 4.67
N SER A 135 12.42 2.64 5.28
CA SER A 135 12.62 2.98 6.70
C SER A 135 12.21 4.42 6.98
N ASP A 136 12.62 5.35 6.11
CA ASP A 136 12.27 6.77 6.21
C ASP A 136 10.76 6.98 6.05
N ARG A 137 10.13 6.28 5.10
CA ARG A 137 8.67 6.30 4.94
C ARG A 137 7.92 5.76 6.17
N ILE A 138 8.42 4.69 6.79
CA ILE A 138 7.83 4.15 8.03
C ILE A 138 7.99 5.16 9.16
N ARG A 139 9.16 5.77 9.30
CA ARG A 139 9.44 6.78 10.33
C ARG A 139 8.54 8.01 10.17
N GLU A 140 8.36 8.47 8.94
CA GLU A 140 7.47 9.57 8.60
C GLU A 140 6.01 9.21 8.89
N SER A 141 5.55 8.03 8.46
CA SER A 141 4.20 7.57 8.77
C SER A 141 3.94 7.47 10.27
N HIS A 142 4.92 6.98 11.05
CA HIS A 142 4.81 6.90 12.49
C HIS A 142 4.71 8.29 13.13
N ARG A 143 5.50 9.25 12.64
CA ARG A 143 5.43 10.65 13.07
C ARG A 143 4.05 11.24 12.78
N THR A 144 3.53 11.09 11.57
CA THR A 144 2.19 11.58 11.21
C THR A 144 1.11 10.96 12.08
N VAL A 145 1.20 9.66 12.40
CA VAL A 145 0.25 8.98 13.30
C VAL A 145 0.27 9.60 14.70
N LEU A 146 1.45 9.84 15.27
CA LEU A 146 1.57 10.50 16.57
C LEU A 146 1.00 11.93 16.55
N GLU A 147 1.31 12.71 15.51
CA GLU A 147 0.76 14.05 15.32
C GLU A 147 -0.79 14.01 15.22
N THR A 148 -1.34 12.99 14.55
CA THR A 148 -2.80 12.81 14.47
C THR A 148 -3.44 12.35 15.77
N GLU A 149 -2.72 11.57 16.59
CA GLU A 149 -3.18 11.18 17.94
C GLU A 149 -3.24 12.40 18.86
N GLU A 150 -2.19 13.23 18.86
CA GLU A 150 -2.14 14.47 19.63
C GLU A 150 -3.27 15.43 19.24
N LEU A 151 -3.51 15.61 17.93
CA LEU A 151 -4.63 16.39 17.43
C LEU A 151 -5.98 15.81 17.90
N GLY A 152 -6.12 14.48 17.87
CA GLY A 152 -7.30 13.78 18.38
C GLY A 152 -7.56 14.06 19.87
N VAL A 153 -6.51 14.07 20.69
CA VAL A 153 -6.60 14.43 22.12
C VAL A 153 -7.06 15.87 22.29
N SER A 154 -6.51 16.82 21.53
CA SER A 154 -6.93 18.23 21.57
C SER A 154 -8.40 18.40 21.18
N ILE A 155 -8.86 17.71 20.14
CA ILE A 155 -10.28 17.75 19.72
C ILE A 155 -11.19 17.21 20.83
N LEU A 156 -10.80 16.12 21.50
CA LEU A 156 -11.58 15.57 22.61
C LEU A 156 -11.65 16.52 23.81
N GLN A 157 -10.56 17.22 24.11
CA GLN A 157 -10.53 18.27 25.15
C GLN A 157 -11.46 19.44 24.78
N ASP A 158 -11.42 19.91 23.54
CA ASP A 158 -12.29 20.98 23.06
C ASP A 158 -13.76 20.58 23.10
N LEU A 159 -14.10 19.36 22.67
CA LEU A 159 -15.47 18.83 22.75
C LEU A 159 -15.95 18.73 24.20
N HIS A 160 -15.06 18.34 25.13
CA HIS A 160 -15.39 18.31 26.55
C HIS A 160 -15.68 19.72 27.09
N GLN A 161 -14.84 20.70 26.76
CA GLN A 161 -15.04 22.10 27.16
C GLN A 161 -16.32 22.70 26.56
N GLN A 162 -16.62 22.39 25.30
CA GLN A 162 -17.86 22.80 24.64
C GLN A 162 -19.09 22.19 25.33
N ARG A 163 -19.02 20.91 25.73
CA ARG A 163 -20.09 20.25 26.50
C ARG A 163 -20.33 20.94 27.83
N GLU A 164 -19.29 21.26 28.60
CA GLU A 164 -19.44 21.96 29.87
C GLU A 164 -20.04 23.37 29.69
N THR A 165 -19.64 24.06 28.62
CA THR A 165 -20.20 25.38 28.26
C THR A 165 -21.69 25.29 27.93
N LEU A 166 -22.10 24.24 27.21
CA LEU A 166 -23.50 23.98 26.88
C LEU A 166 -24.31 23.65 28.15
N LEU A 167 -23.78 22.81 29.03
CA LEU A 167 -24.43 22.46 30.31
C LEU A 167 -24.58 23.68 31.22
N SER A 168 -23.55 24.52 31.30
CA SER A 168 -23.61 25.79 32.04
C SER A 168 -24.68 26.72 31.45
N SER A 169 -24.71 26.88 30.13
CA SER A 169 -25.71 27.70 29.44
C SER A 169 -27.12 27.18 29.68
N HIS A 170 -27.32 25.86 29.64
CA HIS A 170 -28.60 25.21 29.93
C HIS A 170 -29.05 25.45 31.38
N LYS A 171 -28.15 25.31 32.37
CA LYS A 171 -28.45 25.63 33.78
C LYS A 171 -28.83 27.10 33.96
N ARG A 172 -28.14 28.02 33.28
CA ARG A 172 -28.45 29.46 33.33
C ARG A 172 -29.83 29.76 32.72
N LEU A 173 -30.15 29.17 31.56
CA LEU A 173 -31.47 29.31 30.94
C LEU A 173 -32.59 28.80 31.86
N HIS A 174 -32.42 27.62 32.45
CA HIS A 174 -33.41 27.08 33.38
C HIS A 174 -33.57 27.97 34.64
N GLY A 175 -32.48 28.60 35.10
CA GLY A 175 -32.53 29.60 36.17
C GLY A 175 -33.30 30.86 35.78
N VAL A 176 -33.15 31.32 34.54
CA VAL A 176 -33.90 32.46 33.97
C VAL A 176 -35.38 32.10 33.84
N ASP A 177 -35.72 30.93 33.33
CA ASP A 177 -37.11 30.45 33.22
C ASP A 177 -37.80 30.42 34.59
N ASN A 178 -37.14 29.87 35.61
CA ASN A 178 -37.65 29.87 36.99
C ASN A 178 -37.84 31.30 37.56
N ALA A 179 -36.99 32.25 37.16
CA ALA A 179 -37.13 33.65 37.58
C ALA A 179 -38.32 34.33 36.88
N ILE A 180 -38.52 34.05 35.58
CA ILE A 180 -39.67 34.52 34.81
C ILE A 180 -40.97 34.00 35.43
N ASP A 181 -41.05 32.71 35.77
CA ASP A 181 -42.24 32.11 36.41
C ASP A 181 -42.59 32.84 37.72
N LYS A 182 -41.59 33.13 38.56
CA LYS A 182 -41.81 33.91 39.80
C LYS A 182 -42.29 35.33 39.52
N ILE A 183 -41.72 36.00 38.52
CA ILE A 183 -42.12 37.36 38.13
C ILE A 183 -43.57 37.38 37.66
N VAL A 184 -43.98 36.40 36.82
CA VAL A 184 -45.36 36.26 36.33
C VAL A 184 -46.32 36.10 37.49
N VAL A 185 -46.02 35.22 38.46
CA VAL A 185 -46.85 35.03 39.65
C VAL A 185 -46.99 36.33 40.44
N ILE A 186 -45.89 37.02 40.72
CA ILE A 186 -45.92 38.29 41.47
C ILE A 186 -46.75 39.37 40.74
N LEU A 187 -46.62 39.46 39.42
CA LEU A 187 -47.40 40.38 38.59
C LEU A 187 -48.89 40.08 38.67
N PHE A 188 -49.28 38.82 38.56
CA PHE A 188 -50.68 38.39 38.73
C PHE A 188 -51.24 38.79 40.10
N TYR A 189 -50.47 38.55 41.18
CA TYR A 189 -50.87 38.96 42.52
C TYR A 189 -51.00 40.48 42.69
N LYS A 190 -50.14 41.28 42.04
CA LYS A 190 -50.22 42.74 42.06
C LYS A 190 -51.39 43.31 41.26
N LEU A 191 -51.76 42.66 40.15
CA LEU A 191 -52.88 43.08 39.29
C LEU A 191 -54.25 42.70 39.87
N SER A 192 -54.30 41.70 40.75
CA SER A 192 -55.55 41.20 41.37
C SER A 192 -55.92 41.93 42.68
N ARG A 193 -55.19 42.98 43.04
CA ARG A 193 -55.33 43.74 44.29
C ARG A 193 -55.56 45.21 43.98
#